data_AF-A0A9Q3QD82-F1
#
_entry.id   AF-A0A9Q3QD82-F1
#
_cell.length_a   1.000
_cell.length_b   1.000
_cell.length_c   1.000
_cell.angle_alpha   90.00
_cell.angle_beta   90.00
_cell.angle_gamma   90.00
#
_symmetry.space_group_name_H-M   'P 1'
#
loop_
_entity.id
_entity.type
_entity.pdbx_description
1 polymer ?
#
loop_
_entity_poly.entity_id
_entity_poly.type
_entity_poly.pdbx_seq_one_letter_code
_entity_poly.pdbx_strand_id
1 'polypeptide(L)' 'MDFITQLPLSNSFDSILVVVDRFSKMEIFIPAYGTITSLDLAQIFISHVFYKHGLP' A
#
# COMPACT_ATOMS: atom_id res chain seq x y z
N MET A 1 0.50 -8.08 2.99
CA MET A 1 -0.02 -6.72 2.78
C MET A 1 -0.98 -6.46 3.90
N ASP A 2 -0.90 -5.31 4.52
CA ASP A 2 -1.74 -4.94 5.65
C ASP A 2 -2.14 -3.47 5.54
N PHE A 3 -3.19 -3.05 6.24
CA PHE A 3 -3.63 -1.66 6.29
C PHE A 3 -3.56 -1.13 7.70
N ILE A 4 -2.87 0.00 7.86
CA ILE A 4 -2.97 0.82 9.05
C ILE A 4 -4.10 1.82 8.78
N THR A 5 -5.24 1.62 9.42
CA THR A 5 -6.43 2.46 9.25
C THR A 5 -6.66 3.36 10.47
N GLN A 6 -7.62 4.29 10.38
CA GLN A 6 -8.02 5.20 11.46
C GLN A 6 -6.92 6.18 11.88
N LEU A 7 -6.07 6.57 10.93
CA LEU A 7 -5.08 7.63 11.16
C LEU A 7 -5.76 9.00 11.08
N PRO A 8 -5.24 10.01 11.81
CA PRO A 8 -5.68 11.38 11.60
C PRO A 8 -5.46 11.77 10.13
N LEU A 9 -6.46 12.44 9.54
CA LEU A 9 -6.43 12.89 8.15
C LEU A 9 -5.14 13.68 7.88
N SER A 10 -4.30 13.11 7.03
CA SER A 10 -3.02 13.69 6.64
C SER A 10 -2.97 13.78 5.13
N ASN A 11 -2.91 15.01 4.62
CA ASN A 11 -2.88 15.28 3.18
C ASN A 11 -4.02 14.59 2.40
N SER A 12 -5.22 14.56 3.00
CA SER A 12 -6.44 13.86 2.56
C SER A 12 -6.48 12.33 2.73
N PHE A 13 -5.38 11.68 3.13
CA PHE A 13 -5.34 10.24 3.38
C PHE A 13 -5.57 9.93 4.87
N ASP A 14 -6.30 8.85 5.13
CA ASP A 14 -6.69 8.36 6.46
C ASP A 14 -6.18 6.94 6.76
N SER A 15 -5.50 6.31 5.79
CA SER A 15 -4.93 4.97 5.91
C SER A 15 -3.57 4.85 5.23
N ILE A 16 -2.80 3.82 5.61
CA ILE A 16 -1.52 3.48 4.99
C ILE A 16 -1.57 2.00 4.59
N LEU A 17 -1.32 1.71 3.31
CA LEU A 17 -1.10 0.36 2.81
C LEU A 17 0.36 -0.02 3.07
N VAL A 18 0.56 -1.10 3.80
CA VAL A 18 1.87 -1.67 4.11
C VAL A 18 2.06 -2.95 3.29
N VAL A 19 3.10 -2.96 2.46
CA VAL A 19 3.51 -4.14 1.69
C VAL A 19 4.89 -4.57 2.18
N VAL A 20 4.97 -5.81 2.66
CA VAL A 20 6.22 -6.40 3.13
C VAL A 20 6.69 -7.42 2.10
N ASP A 21 7.86 -7.20 1.53
CA ASP A 21 8.58 -8.24 0.79
C ASP A 21 9.19 -9.23 1.80
N ARG A 22 8.75 -10.49 1.73
CA ARG A 22 9.20 -11.54 2.64
C ARG A 22 10.65 -11.96 2.39
N PHE A 23 11.15 -11.79 1.17
CA PHE A 23 12.51 -12.18 0.81
C PHE A 23 13.52 -11.15 1.33
N SER A 24 13.36 -9.88 0.96
CA SER A 24 14.29 -8.81 1.37
C SER A 24 14.01 -8.23 2.76
N LYS A 25 12.85 -8.53 3.36
CA LYS A 25 12.31 -7.85 4.55
C LYS A 25 12.10 -6.34 4.34
N MET A 26 12.02 -5.89 3.10
CA MET A 26 11.71 -4.50 2.78
C MET A 26 10.22 -4.22 3.02
N GLU A 27 9.94 -3.09 3.65
CA GLU A 27 8.58 -2.60 3.88
C GLU A 27 8.32 -1.36 3.02
N ILE A 28 7.22 -1.39 2.27
CA ILE A 28 6.77 -0.30 1.41
C ILE A 28 5.50 0.27 2.03
N PHE A 29 5.54 1.56 2.35
CA PHE A 29 4.42 2.31 2.91
C PHE A 29 3.83 3.21 1.83
N ILE A 30 2.54 3.02 1.54
CA ILE A 30 1.84 3.77 0.51
C ILE A 30 0.63 4.47 1.16
N PRO A 31 0.49 5.80 1.04
CA PRO A 31 -0.69 6.49 1.54
C PRO A 31 -1.93 6.02 0.78
N ALA A 32 -2.99 5.70 1.51
CA ALA A 32 -4.23 5.16 0.96
C ALA A 32 -5.44 5.74 1.69
N TYR A 33 -6.62 5.52 1.10
CA TYR A 33 -7.88 5.86 1.74
C TYR A 33 -8.46 4.62 2.42
N GLY A 34 -9.12 4.78 3.57
CA GLY A 34 -9.79 3.70 4.28
C GLY A 34 -10.93 3.08 3.47
N THR A 35 -11.46 3.82 2.49
CA THR A 35 -12.52 3.40 1.57
C THR A 35 -12.01 2.99 0.19
N ILE A 36 -10.72 2.63 0.05
CA ILE A 36 -10.15 2.26 -1.25
C ILE A 36 -10.80 0.98 -1.80
N THR A 37 -11.09 0.96 -3.10
CA THR A 37 -11.66 -0.24 -3.75
C THR A 37 -10.56 -1.27 -4.04
N SER A 38 -10.94 -2.54 -4.23
CA SER A 38 -10.00 -3.60 -4.59
C SER A 38 -9.28 -3.34 -5.92
N LEU A 39 -9.94 -2.65 -6.86
CA LEU A 39 -9.38 -2.29 -8.15
C LEU A 39 -8.29 -1.21 -7.99
N ASP A 40 -8.57 -0.18 -7.21
CA ASP A 40 -7.60 0.89 -6.92
C ASP A 40 -6.38 0.33 -6.18
N LEU A 41 -6.60 -0.58 -5.22
CA LEU A 41 -5.51 -1.27 -4.52
C LEU A 41 -4.66 -2.06 -5.52
N ALA A 42 -5.27 -2.81 -6.44
CA ALA A 42 -4.53 -3.57 -7.45
C ALA A 42 -3.67 -2.65 -8.35
N GLN A 43 -4.19 -1.50 -8.75
CA GLN A 43 -3.43 -0.51 -9.53
C GLN A 43 -2.25 0.05 -8.74
N ILE A 44 -2.45 0.40 -7.47
CA ILE A 44 -1.39 0.88 -6.58
C ILE A 44 -0.32 -0.22 -6.39
N PHE A 45 -0.74 -1.47 -6.19
CA PHE A 45 0.18 -2.59 -6.03
C PHE A 45 1.03 -2.83 -7.27
N ILE A 46 0.42 -2.82 -8.46
CA ILE A 46 1.16 -2.98 -9.72
C ILE A 46 2.16 -1.82 -9.93
N SER A 47 1.71 -0.58 -9.71
CA SER A 47 2.54 0.60 -9.94
C SER A 47 3.69 0.76 -8.95
N HIS A 48 3.50 0.40 -7.68
CA HIS A 48 4.49 0.66 -6.63
C HIS A 48 5.31 -0.56 -6.22
N VAL A 49 4.71 -1.76 -6.27
CA VAL A 49 5.36 -3.01 -5.84
C VAL A 49 5.87 -3.77 -7.04
N PHE A 50 4.99 -4.10 -7.99
CA PHE A 50 5.33 -4.95 -9.13
C PHE A 50 6.34 -4.30 -10.07
N TYR A 51 6.18 -3.01 -10.37
CA TYR A 51 7.17 -2.27 -11.18
C TYR A 51 8.58 -2.31 -10.57
N LYS A 52 8.67 -2.31 -9.25
CA LYS A 52 9.91 -2.07 -8.51
C LYS A 52 10.64 -3.38 -8.14
N HIS A 53 9.89 -4.46 -7.92
CA HIS A 53 10.42 -5.75 -7.45
C HIS A 53 10.09 -6.93 -8.37
N GLY A 54 9.26 -6.74 -9.40
CA GLY A 54 8.81 -7.82 -10.27
C GLY A 54 7.79 -8.73 -9.58
N LEU A 55 7.90 -10.03 -9.81
CA LEU A 55 7.02 -11.02 -9.18
C LEU A 55 7.33 -11.13 -7.68
N PRO A 56 6.33 -10.96 -6.80
CA PRO A 56 6.48 -11.11 -5.36
C PRO A 56 6.67 -12.58 -4.92
#